data_AF-K0BE04-F1
#
_entry.id   AF-K0BE04-F1
#
_cell.length_a   1.000
_cell.length_b   1.000
_cell.length_c   1.000
_cell.angle_alpha   90.00
_cell.angle_beta   90.00
_cell.angle_gamma   90.00
#
_symmetry.space_group_name_H-M   'P 1'
#
loop_
_entity.id
_entity.type
_entity.pdbx_description
1 polymer ?
#
loop_
_entity_poly.entity_id
_entity_poly.type
_entity_poly.pdbx_seq_one_letter_code
_entity_poly.pdbx_strand_id
1 'polypeptide(L)'
;MIVAEPTFTKTRNIENYLDRIQLKSKGTIKNIESYLRRFDSYLQDTYNKPNEVILDEILSMKNNQDVVLFDILQDFVNYLSGKTNRLNANTISSGYVRHTVYAIKGYLRFYGFKITSDDLKDALTLPRIVEEEREPLTREQLHLILNNQTGLRRVLYLVMSSSGMRPSEVLQIRKCDLELEKYERILVKIPAKITKTKKPRITFISKEAEKELLPYLKKINGNSFIFNPSNKTMEQIRLSELQIFGRLREKIGLSEKYESGIFHVSLGDSLRSWFVTKCNRVDYGFGHALAGHDQYMKRYDRLTLEDKIELYLKAEKSLQVFEYLDDDKEKKIQELEQKYEITNKKLELVLNMIENSQKNKSQIVIGRKNNFDDL
;
A
#
# COMPACT_ATOMS: atom_id res chain seq x y z
N MET A 1 40.53 -26.28 -38.68
CA MET A 1 39.17 -26.87 -38.56
C MET A 1 38.20 -25.73 -38.29
N ILE A 2 37.36 -25.38 -39.26
CA ILE A 2 36.26 -24.43 -39.05
C ILE A 2 35.22 -25.20 -38.25
N VAL A 3 35.13 -24.95 -36.95
CA VAL A 3 34.06 -25.49 -36.12
C VAL A 3 32.81 -24.74 -36.57
N ALA A 4 31.98 -25.37 -37.40
CA ALA A 4 30.72 -24.80 -37.82
C ALA A 4 29.88 -24.53 -36.56
N GLU A 5 29.60 -23.26 -36.29
CA GLU A 5 28.71 -22.91 -35.18
C GLU A 5 27.33 -23.52 -35.45
N PRO A 6 26.68 -24.12 -34.44
CA PRO A 6 25.38 -24.73 -34.64
C PRO A 6 24.37 -23.67 -35.10
N THR A 7 23.56 -24.01 -36.11
CA THR A 7 22.55 -23.14 -36.74
C THR A 7 21.44 -22.67 -35.79
N PHE A 8 21.35 -23.24 -34.59
CA PHE A 8 20.41 -22.88 -33.54
C PHE A 8 21.01 -21.94 -32.48
N THR A 9 22.25 -21.48 -32.66
CA THR A 9 22.89 -20.54 -31.72
C THR A 9 22.24 -19.18 -31.84
N LYS A 10 21.56 -18.74 -30.78
CA LYS A 10 21.01 -17.38 -30.73
C LYS A 10 22.13 -16.37 -30.54
N THR A 11 22.11 -15.31 -31.33
CA THR A 11 23.02 -14.17 -31.18
C THR A 11 22.90 -13.57 -29.78
N ARG A 12 24.03 -13.16 -29.19
CA ARG A 12 24.04 -12.51 -27.88
C ARG A 12 23.70 -11.04 -28.08
N ASN A 13 22.44 -10.68 -27.87
CA ASN A 13 21.96 -9.30 -27.94
C ASN A 13 20.87 -9.07 -26.89
N ILE A 14 20.41 -7.82 -26.76
CA ILE A 14 19.41 -7.44 -25.75
C ILE A 14 18.11 -8.21 -25.96
N GLU A 15 17.65 -8.34 -27.20
CA GLU A 15 16.38 -8.97 -27.57
C GLU A 15 16.34 -10.44 -27.15
N ASN A 16 17.39 -11.21 -27.50
CA ASN A 16 17.49 -12.61 -27.12
C ASN A 16 17.65 -12.81 -25.60
N TYR A 17 18.23 -11.84 -24.89
CA TYR A 17 18.25 -11.86 -23.43
C TYR A 17 16.86 -11.61 -22.84
N LEU A 18 16.09 -10.66 -23.37
CA LEU A 18 14.72 -10.41 -22.94
C LEU A 18 13.83 -11.64 -23.19
N ASP A 19 14.03 -12.33 -24.31
CA ASP A 19 13.37 -13.61 -24.60
C ASP A 19 13.76 -14.74 -23.63
N ARG A 20 15.01 -14.77 -23.18
CA ARG A 20 15.46 -15.75 -22.18
C ARG A 20 14.75 -15.57 -20.84
N ILE A 21 14.36 -14.35 -20.48
CA ILE A 21 13.79 -14.02 -19.17
C ILE A 21 12.26 -13.90 -19.16
N GLN A 22 11.56 -14.44 -20.18
CA GLN A 22 10.10 -14.35 -20.33
C GLN A 22 9.28 -14.93 -19.17
N LEU A 23 9.88 -15.79 -18.34
CA LEU A 23 9.24 -16.28 -17.11
C LEU A 23 9.15 -15.22 -16.00
N LYS A 24 9.88 -14.10 -16.11
CA LYS A 24 9.76 -12.98 -15.16
C LYS A 24 8.46 -12.21 -15.40
N SER A 25 8.07 -11.41 -14.41
CA SER A 25 6.89 -10.56 -14.56
C SER A 25 7.09 -9.51 -15.66
N LYS A 26 6.03 -9.18 -16.41
CA LYS A 26 6.07 -8.17 -17.49
C LYS A 26 6.68 -6.84 -17.04
N GLY A 27 6.33 -6.37 -15.84
CA GLY A 27 6.91 -5.14 -15.27
C GLY A 27 8.41 -5.26 -14.99
N THR A 28 8.86 -6.42 -14.50
CA THR A 28 10.31 -6.68 -14.31
C THR A 28 11.05 -6.69 -15.64
N ILE A 29 10.49 -7.32 -16.68
CA ILE A 29 11.09 -7.37 -18.03
C ILE A 29 11.20 -5.95 -18.59
N LYS A 30 10.13 -5.15 -18.52
CA LYS A 30 10.16 -3.74 -18.97
C LYS A 30 11.21 -2.90 -18.24
N ASN A 31 11.37 -3.09 -16.92
CA ASN A 31 12.40 -2.39 -16.17
C ASN A 31 13.80 -2.80 -16.62
N ILE A 32 14.06 -4.12 -16.76
CA ILE A 32 15.34 -4.64 -17.25
C ILE A 32 15.63 -4.10 -18.65
N GLU A 33 14.67 -4.16 -19.57
CA GLU A 33 14.79 -3.59 -20.91
C GLU A 33 15.19 -2.11 -20.85
N SER A 34 14.48 -1.29 -20.06
CA SER A 34 14.83 0.13 -19.88
C SER A 34 16.25 0.32 -19.37
N TYR A 35 16.71 -0.49 -18.42
CA TYR A 35 18.08 -0.44 -17.89
C TYR A 35 19.12 -0.80 -18.94
N LEU A 36 18.87 -1.86 -19.73
CA LEU A 36 19.78 -2.31 -20.78
C LEU A 36 19.86 -1.29 -21.92
N ARG A 37 18.73 -0.74 -22.36
CA ARG A 37 18.71 0.34 -23.37
C ARG A 37 19.45 1.58 -22.89
N ARG A 38 19.33 1.93 -21.61
CA ARG A 38 20.08 3.06 -21.03
C ARG A 38 21.60 2.81 -21.04
N PHE A 39 22.02 1.58 -20.77
CA PHE A 39 23.43 1.19 -20.85
C PHE A 39 23.95 1.20 -22.29
N ASP A 40 23.17 0.64 -23.21
CA ASP A 40 23.47 0.64 -24.65
C ASP A 40 23.64 2.06 -25.21
N SER A 41 22.68 2.97 -24.92
CA SER A 41 22.81 4.37 -25.31
C SER A 41 24.06 5.04 -24.71
N TYR A 42 24.39 4.75 -23.45
CA TYR A 42 25.60 5.29 -22.83
C TYR A 42 26.88 4.82 -23.55
N LEU A 43 26.96 3.53 -23.88
CA LEU A 43 28.09 2.97 -24.60
C LEU A 43 28.21 3.58 -26.01
N GLN A 44 27.09 3.71 -26.71
CA GLN A 44 27.02 4.35 -28.02
C GLN A 44 27.48 5.81 -27.95
N ASP A 45 26.99 6.59 -26.99
CA ASP A 45 27.37 8.00 -26.82
C ASP A 45 28.84 8.17 -26.41
N THR A 46 29.40 7.20 -25.70
CA THR A 46 30.77 7.29 -25.15
C THR A 46 31.83 6.81 -26.13
N TYR A 47 31.54 5.72 -26.85
CA TYR A 47 32.52 5.03 -27.70
C TYR A 47 32.15 5.04 -29.20
N ASN A 48 30.99 5.58 -29.57
CA ASN A 48 30.48 5.60 -30.94
C ASN A 48 30.41 4.20 -31.58
N LYS A 49 30.09 3.19 -30.77
CA LYS A 49 29.94 1.79 -31.17
C LYS A 49 28.70 1.20 -30.49
N PRO A 50 28.01 0.24 -31.12
CA PRO A 50 26.93 -0.49 -30.47
C PRO A 50 27.48 -1.32 -29.30
N ASN A 51 26.62 -1.62 -28.31
CA ASN A 51 27.01 -2.44 -27.15
C ASN A 51 27.61 -3.80 -27.55
N GLU A 52 27.06 -4.51 -28.55
CA GLU A 52 27.58 -5.84 -28.92
C GLU A 52 29.05 -5.79 -29.34
N VAL A 53 29.42 -4.82 -30.18
CA VAL A 53 30.81 -4.66 -30.66
C VAL A 53 31.77 -4.39 -29.49
N ILE A 54 31.37 -3.53 -28.55
CA ILE A 54 32.19 -3.22 -27.37
C ILE A 54 32.35 -4.47 -26.48
N LEU A 55 31.26 -5.20 -26.25
CA LEU A 55 31.30 -6.39 -25.41
C LEU A 55 32.10 -7.53 -26.05
N ASP A 56 32.04 -7.68 -27.38
CA ASP A 56 32.85 -8.63 -28.14
C ASP A 56 34.34 -8.26 -28.12
N GLU A 57 34.67 -6.97 -28.23
CA GLU A 57 36.05 -6.46 -28.09
C GLU A 57 36.61 -6.82 -26.70
N ILE A 58 35.84 -6.59 -25.63
CA ILE A 58 36.25 -6.92 -24.25
C ILE A 58 36.38 -8.43 -24.08
N LEU A 59 35.43 -9.23 -24.55
CA LEU A 59 35.49 -10.70 -24.46
C LEU A 59 36.68 -11.31 -25.22
N SER A 60 37.15 -10.65 -26.26
CA SER A 60 38.29 -11.09 -27.06
C SER A 60 39.64 -10.79 -26.40
N MET A 61 39.67 -10.03 -25.30
CA MET A 61 40.89 -9.70 -24.57
C MET A 61 41.44 -10.92 -23.82
N LYS A 62 42.72 -11.24 -24.05
CA LYS A 62 43.39 -12.35 -23.35
C LYS A 62 43.76 -12.03 -21.90
N ASN A 63 44.06 -10.77 -21.62
CA ASN A 63 44.45 -10.26 -20.30
C ASN A 63 43.59 -9.01 -19.99
N ASN A 64 43.39 -8.71 -18.70
CA ASN A 64 42.73 -7.50 -18.20
C ASN A 64 41.25 -7.33 -18.61
N GLN A 65 40.60 -8.37 -19.13
CA GLN A 65 39.17 -8.35 -19.50
C GLN A 65 38.30 -7.80 -18.36
N ASP A 66 38.49 -8.32 -17.14
CA ASP A 66 37.70 -7.94 -15.98
C ASP A 66 37.95 -6.48 -15.57
N VAL A 67 39.22 -6.03 -15.64
CA VAL A 67 39.59 -4.64 -15.32
C VAL A 67 38.86 -3.67 -16.25
N VAL A 68 38.95 -3.90 -17.57
CA VAL A 68 38.30 -3.04 -18.57
C VAL A 68 36.78 -3.05 -18.40
N LEU A 69 36.18 -4.23 -18.15
CA LEU A 69 34.75 -4.33 -17.92
C LEU A 69 34.30 -3.53 -16.69
N PHE A 70 35.01 -3.67 -15.57
CA PHE A 70 34.65 -2.98 -14.33
C PHE A 70 34.89 -1.48 -14.41
N ASP A 71 35.92 -1.02 -15.12
CA ASP A 71 36.15 0.41 -15.36
C ASP A 71 34.98 1.03 -16.14
N ILE A 72 34.54 0.38 -17.23
CA ILE A 72 33.37 0.83 -18.01
C ILE A 72 32.10 0.84 -17.15
N LEU A 73 31.89 -0.19 -16.32
CA LEU A 73 30.75 -0.24 -15.41
C LEU A 73 30.81 0.85 -14.34
N GLN A 74 32.00 1.17 -13.82
CA GLN A 74 32.19 2.24 -12.85
C GLN A 74 31.94 3.62 -13.48
N ASP A 75 32.41 3.84 -14.71
CA ASP A 75 32.13 5.07 -15.46
C ASP A 75 30.65 5.21 -15.77
N PHE A 76 29.96 4.12 -16.07
CA PHE A 76 28.51 4.12 -16.22
C PHE A 76 27.78 4.43 -14.90
N VAL A 77 28.26 3.91 -13.76
CA VAL A 77 27.74 4.27 -12.43
C VAL A 77 27.96 5.75 -12.14
N ASN A 78 29.12 6.30 -12.47
CA ASN A 78 29.45 7.71 -12.31
C ASN A 78 28.55 8.59 -13.19
N TYR A 79 28.31 8.17 -14.43
CA TYR A 79 27.35 8.78 -15.36
C TYR A 79 25.93 8.79 -14.76
N LEU A 80 25.40 7.64 -14.35
CA LEU A 80 24.06 7.57 -13.77
C LEU A 80 23.93 8.37 -12.47
N SER A 81 25.01 8.47 -11.69
CA SER A 81 25.06 9.25 -10.46
C SER A 81 25.26 10.75 -10.69
N GLY A 82 25.32 11.19 -11.95
CA GLY A 82 25.50 12.60 -12.31
C GLY A 82 26.88 13.16 -11.93
N LYS A 83 27.85 12.30 -11.62
CA LYS A 83 29.21 12.71 -11.26
C LYS A 83 30.08 13.03 -12.48
N THR A 84 29.53 12.89 -13.69
CA THR A 84 30.18 13.27 -14.95
C THR A 84 29.41 14.42 -15.58
N ASN A 85 30.11 15.32 -16.28
CA ASN A 85 29.55 16.54 -16.89
C ASN A 85 28.51 16.30 -18.01
N ARG A 86 28.08 15.05 -18.22
CA ARG A 86 27.20 14.64 -19.34
C ARG A 86 25.73 14.45 -18.96
N LEU A 87 25.39 14.50 -17.66
CA LEU A 87 24.00 14.45 -17.17
C LEU A 87 23.78 15.52 -16.11
N ASN A 88 22.67 16.27 -16.22
CA ASN A 88 22.20 17.11 -15.12
C ASN A 88 21.88 16.19 -13.91
N ALA A 89 22.71 16.31 -12.89
CA ALA A 89 23.04 15.26 -11.92
C ALA A 89 22.03 15.01 -10.78
N ASN A 90 20.91 15.72 -10.73
CA ASN A 90 20.09 15.77 -9.50
C ASN A 90 18.83 14.89 -9.52
N THR A 91 18.68 13.92 -10.43
CA THR A 91 17.36 13.27 -10.63
C THR A 91 17.33 11.74 -10.48
N ILE A 92 18.46 11.04 -10.48
CA ILE A 92 18.48 9.56 -10.43
C ILE A 92 18.79 9.09 -9.01
N SER A 93 17.89 8.29 -8.42
CA SER A 93 18.06 7.79 -7.07
C SER A 93 19.16 6.71 -6.98
N SER A 94 19.88 6.66 -5.86
CA SER A 94 20.88 5.61 -5.58
C SER A 94 20.33 4.20 -5.75
N GLY A 95 19.06 4.00 -5.39
CA GLY A 95 18.36 2.73 -5.59
C GLY A 95 18.20 2.36 -7.06
N TYR A 96 17.89 3.33 -7.92
CA TYR A 96 17.82 3.11 -9.38
C TYR A 96 19.19 2.69 -9.92
N VAL A 97 20.27 3.40 -9.58
CA VAL A 97 21.63 3.08 -10.04
C VAL A 97 22.00 1.64 -9.69
N ARG A 98 21.77 1.23 -8.43
CA ARG A 98 22.04 -0.14 -7.99
C ARG A 98 21.20 -1.17 -8.76
N HIS A 99 19.88 -0.94 -8.92
CA HIS A 99 19.03 -1.86 -9.68
C HIS A 99 19.49 -2.02 -11.14
N THR A 100 19.90 -0.93 -11.78
CA THR A 100 20.43 -0.93 -13.14
C THR A 100 21.68 -1.80 -13.25
N VAL A 101 22.67 -1.62 -12.37
CA VAL A 101 23.91 -2.43 -12.34
C VAL A 101 23.60 -3.91 -12.16
N TYR A 102 22.72 -4.26 -11.22
CA TYR A 102 22.35 -5.67 -11.00
C TYR A 102 21.54 -6.27 -12.15
N ALA A 103 20.77 -5.48 -12.88
CA ALA A 103 20.06 -5.94 -14.07
C ALA A 103 21.03 -6.20 -15.23
N ILE A 104 21.97 -5.28 -15.46
CA ILE A 104 23.02 -5.40 -16.48
C ILE A 104 23.89 -6.63 -16.21
N LYS A 105 24.21 -6.94 -14.95
CA LYS A 105 24.90 -8.18 -14.58
C LYS A 105 24.26 -9.42 -15.22
N GLY A 106 22.93 -9.53 -15.17
CA GLY A 106 22.23 -10.67 -15.75
C GLY A 106 22.42 -10.79 -17.26
N TYR A 107 22.41 -9.64 -17.95
CA TYR A 107 22.68 -9.54 -19.37
C TYR A 107 24.14 -9.86 -19.71
N LEU A 108 25.12 -9.30 -18.98
CA LEU A 108 26.54 -9.60 -19.17
C LEU A 108 26.86 -11.09 -18.97
N ARG A 109 26.24 -11.74 -17.98
CA ARG A 109 26.38 -13.21 -17.80
C ARG A 109 25.76 -14.00 -18.95
N PHE A 110 24.66 -13.54 -19.53
CA PHE A 110 24.13 -14.12 -20.77
C PHE A 110 25.08 -13.88 -21.95
N TYR A 111 25.71 -12.71 -22.00
CA TYR A 111 26.67 -12.32 -23.03
C TYR A 111 27.99 -13.10 -22.95
N GLY A 112 28.33 -13.68 -21.79
CA GLY A 112 29.47 -14.60 -21.62
C GLY A 112 30.45 -14.22 -20.51
N PHE A 113 30.25 -13.08 -19.85
CA PHE A 113 31.10 -12.65 -18.74
C PHE A 113 30.86 -13.50 -17.48
N LYS A 114 31.94 -13.91 -16.81
CA LYS A 114 31.90 -14.75 -15.60
C LYS A 114 31.88 -13.90 -14.33
N ILE A 115 30.91 -13.00 -14.22
CA ILE A 115 30.77 -12.10 -13.06
C ILE A 115 29.73 -12.60 -12.06
N THR A 116 30.03 -12.42 -10.78
CA THR A 116 29.15 -12.71 -9.64
C THR A 116 28.57 -11.43 -9.05
N SER A 117 27.75 -11.57 -8.00
CA SER A 117 27.24 -10.42 -7.27
C SER A 117 28.26 -9.80 -6.34
N ASP A 118 29.23 -10.58 -5.87
CA ASP A 118 30.24 -10.11 -4.91
C ASP A 118 31.35 -9.37 -5.66
N ASP A 119 31.74 -9.86 -6.85
CA ASP A 119 32.67 -9.14 -7.74
C ASP A 119 32.22 -7.70 -8.01
N LEU A 120 30.91 -7.49 -8.25
CA LEU A 120 30.37 -6.13 -8.46
C LEU A 120 30.41 -5.27 -7.20
N LYS A 121 30.25 -5.84 -6.01
CA LYS A 121 30.31 -5.07 -4.76
C LYS A 121 31.74 -4.68 -4.44
N ASP A 122 32.69 -5.56 -4.74
CA ASP A 122 34.09 -5.38 -4.44
C ASP A 122 34.76 -4.44 -5.46
N ALA A 123 34.39 -4.57 -6.75
CA ALA A 123 34.98 -3.78 -7.83
C ALA A 123 34.30 -2.42 -8.05
N LEU A 124 33.00 -2.27 -7.74
CA LEU A 124 32.26 -1.03 -8.03
C LEU A 124 31.94 -0.22 -6.77
N THR A 125 32.22 1.08 -6.83
CA THR A 125 31.76 2.07 -5.85
C THR A 125 30.32 2.49 -6.17
N LEU A 126 29.35 1.81 -5.55
CA LEU A 126 27.93 2.10 -5.72
C LEU A 126 27.44 3.20 -4.75
N PRO A 127 26.54 4.11 -5.17
CA PRO A 127 26.02 5.15 -4.30
C PRO A 127 25.29 4.56 -3.09
N ARG A 128 25.42 5.19 -1.92
CA ARG A 128 24.70 4.76 -0.72
C ARG A 128 23.22 5.13 -0.84
N ILE A 129 22.35 4.21 -0.41
CA ILE A 129 20.93 4.51 -0.28
C ILE A 129 20.79 5.20 1.08
N VAL A 130 20.39 6.46 1.07
CA VAL A 130 19.99 7.16 2.29
C VAL A 130 18.60 6.65 2.64
N GLU A 131 18.45 6.11 3.85
CA GLU A 131 17.15 5.71 4.37
C GLU A 131 16.46 6.94 4.97
N GLU A 132 15.24 7.18 4.51
CA GLU A 132 14.40 8.29 5.00
C GLU A 132 13.37 7.72 5.95
N GLU A 133 13.18 8.40 7.09
CA GLU A 133 12.11 8.06 8.02
C GLU A 133 10.75 8.34 7.37
N ARG A 134 9.88 7.32 7.36
CA ARG A 134 8.56 7.44 6.73
C ARG A 134 7.57 8.01 7.73
N GLU A 135 6.97 9.13 7.37
CA GLU A 135 5.87 9.73 8.12
C GLU A 135 4.63 8.83 8.09
N PRO A 136 3.99 8.61 9.26
CA PRO A 136 2.75 7.87 9.34
C PRO A 136 1.59 8.70 8.77
N LEU A 137 0.69 8.04 8.02
CA LEU A 137 -0.58 8.64 7.64
C LEU A 137 -1.39 8.95 8.92
N THR A 138 -1.90 10.18 9.06
CA THR A 138 -2.77 10.52 10.20
C THR A 138 -4.24 10.18 9.91
N ARG A 139 -5.07 10.13 10.96
CA ARG A 139 -6.51 9.87 10.80
C ARG A 139 -7.17 11.03 10.05
N GLU A 140 -6.75 12.25 10.31
CA GLU A 140 -7.25 13.48 9.69
C GLU A 140 -6.94 13.49 8.19
N GLN A 141 -5.73 13.10 7.80
CA GLN A 141 -5.35 12.93 6.40
C GLN A 141 -6.17 11.84 5.73
N LEU A 142 -6.38 10.69 6.39
CA LEU A 142 -7.22 9.61 5.86
C LEU A 142 -8.69 10.05 5.71
N HIS A 143 -9.22 10.76 6.69
CA HIS A 143 -10.56 11.35 6.65
C HIS A 143 -10.69 12.35 5.49
N LEU A 144 -9.68 13.19 5.26
CA LEU A 144 -9.64 14.14 4.14
C LEU A 144 -9.61 13.44 2.78
N ILE A 145 -8.83 12.35 2.66
CA ILE A 145 -8.79 11.48 1.47
C ILE A 145 -10.17 10.90 1.18
N LEU A 146 -10.84 10.35 2.20
CA LEU A 146 -12.13 9.70 2.02
C LEU A 146 -13.26 10.70 1.72
N ASN A 147 -13.32 11.84 2.41
CA ASN A 147 -14.36 12.86 2.17
C ASN A 147 -14.25 13.56 0.81
N ASN A 148 -13.07 13.54 0.19
CA ASN A 148 -12.87 14.07 -1.15
C ASN A 148 -13.07 13.04 -2.26
N GLN A 149 -13.59 11.85 -1.93
CA GLN A 149 -13.93 10.80 -2.87
C GLN A 149 -15.39 10.41 -2.73
N THR A 150 -15.97 9.90 -3.82
CA THR A 150 -17.36 9.48 -3.85
C THR A 150 -17.50 8.08 -4.43
N GLY A 151 -18.64 7.47 -4.12
CA GLY A 151 -19.02 6.17 -4.63
C GLY A 151 -18.00 5.06 -4.36
N LEU A 152 -17.85 4.15 -5.31
CA LEU A 152 -17.04 2.94 -5.17
C LEU A 152 -15.55 3.21 -4.91
N ARG A 153 -15.02 4.37 -5.34
CA ARG A 153 -13.62 4.73 -5.09
C ARG A 153 -13.38 5.14 -3.65
N ARG A 154 -14.35 5.82 -3.02
CA ARG A 154 -14.31 6.08 -1.59
C ARG A 154 -14.25 4.76 -0.81
N VAL A 155 -15.12 3.82 -1.17
CA VAL A 155 -15.16 2.47 -0.59
C VAL A 155 -13.83 1.72 -0.83
N LEU A 156 -13.22 1.85 -2.01
CA LEU A 156 -11.91 1.25 -2.31
C LEU A 156 -10.85 1.66 -1.28
N TYR A 157 -10.70 2.96 -1.02
CA TYR A 157 -9.68 3.47 -0.10
C TYR A 157 -9.98 3.10 1.36
N LEU A 158 -11.26 3.06 1.74
CA LEU A 158 -11.70 2.61 3.06
C LEU A 158 -11.45 1.11 3.25
N VAL A 159 -11.70 0.28 2.23
CA VAL A 159 -11.35 -1.14 2.25
C VAL A 159 -9.84 -1.33 2.31
N MET A 160 -9.05 -0.58 1.55
CA MET A 160 -7.59 -0.69 1.58
C MET A 160 -7.00 -0.37 2.96
N SER A 161 -7.46 0.72 3.59
CA SER A 161 -7.01 1.16 4.91
C SER A 161 -7.45 0.23 6.05
N SER A 162 -8.53 -0.55 5.88
CA SER A 162 -9.01 -1.50 6.88
C SER A 162 -8.59 -2.96 6.64
N SER A 163 -7.99 -3.29 5.49
CA SER A 163 -7.65 -4.68 5.13
C SER A 163 -6.17 -4.93 4.81
N GLY A 164 -5.38 -3.86 4.65
CA GLY A 164 -3.95 -3.97 4.31
C GLY A 164 -3.67 -4.57 2.93
N MET A 165 -4.66 -4.58 2.03
CA MET A 165 -4.48 -5.05 0.65
C MET A 165 -3.60 -4.10 -0.16
N ARG A 166 -2.72 -4.67 -1.00
CA ARG A 166 -2.00 -3.88 -2.01
C ARG A 166 -3.00 -3.39 -3.08
N PRO A 167 -2.76 -2.24 -3.74
CA PRO A 167 -3.61 -1.77 -4.83
C PRO A 167 -3.86 -2.84 -5.90
N SER A 168 -2.82 -3.59 -6.28
CA SER A 168 -2.94 -4.66 -7.29
C SER A 168 -3.77 -5.85 -6.81
N GLU A 169 -3.85 -6.10 -5.50
CA GLU A 169 -4.65 -7.19 -4.93
C GLU A 169 -6.13 -6.76 -4.89
N VAL A 170 -6.44 -5.61 -4.28
CA VAL A 170 -7.82 -5.13 -4.11
C VAL A 170 -8.54 -4.89 -5.45
N LEU A 171 -7.83 -4.40 -6.47
CA LEU A 171 -8.38 -4.19 -7.81
C LEU A 171 -8.71 -5.50 -8.56
N GLN A 172 -8.25 -6.65 -8.04
CA GLN A 172 -8.51 -7.98 -8.60
C GLN A 172 -9.44 -8.84 -7.74
N ILE A 173 -9.87 -8.35 -6.57
CA ILE A 173 -10.80 -9.10 -5.73
C ILE A 173 -12.17 -9.17 -6.41
N ARG A 174 -12.74 -10.37 -6.41
CA ARG A 174 -14.08 -10.67 -6.90
C ARG A 174 -15.04 -10.84 -5.75
N LYS A 175 -16.34 -10.77 -6.03
CA LYS A 175 -17.36 -11.02 -4.99
C LYS A 175 -17.26 -12.44 -4.41
N CYS A 176 -16.89 -13.44 -5.20
CA CYS A 176 -16.70 -14.83 -4.75
C CYS A 176 -15.49 -15.02 -3.82
N ASP A 177 -14.59 -14.05 -3.75
CA ASP A 177 -13.46 -14.07 -2.83
C ASP A 177 -13.85 -13.57 -1.42
N LEU A 178 -15.09 -13.08 -1.24
CA LEU A 178 -15.62 -12.59 0.02
C LEU A 178 -16.51 -13.61 0.71
N GLU A 179 -16.30 -13.81 2.00
CA GLU A 179 -17.23 -14.51 2.90
C GLU A 179 -18.02 -13.44 3.68
N LEU A 180 -19.30 -13.26 3.34
CA LEU A 180 -20.10 -12.12 3.82
C LEU A 180 -20.82 -12.36 5.15
N GLU A 181 -21.25 -13.60 5.42
CA GLU A 181 -22.21 -13.89 6.51
C GLU A 181 -21.67 -14.89 7.54
N LYS A 182 -20.53 -15.54 7.24
CA LYS A 182 -20.00 -16.62 8.10
C LYS A 182 -19.35 -16.11 9.38
N TYR A 183 -18.86 -14.87 9.39
CA TYR A 183 -18.09 -14.28 10.49
C TYR A 183 -18.58 -12.87 10.81
N GLU A 184 -18.15 -12.33 11.95
CA GLU A 184 -18.55 -10.99 12.40
C GLU A 184 -18.10 -9.86 11.46
N ARG A 185 -17.06 -10.11 10.66
CA ARG A 185 -16.53 -9.21 9.62
C ARG A 185 -16.38 -9.96 8.31
N ILE A 186 -16.51 -9.25 7.20
CA ILE A 186 -16.26 -9.82 5.87
C ILE A 186 -14.81 -10.31 5.81
N LEU A 187 -14.65 -11.62 5.58
CA LEU A 187 -13.36 -12.22 5.30
C LEU A 187 -13.07 -12.16 3.81
N VAL A 188 -11.88 -11.68 3.46
CA VAL A 188 -11.37 -11.61 2.09
C VAL A 188 -10.34 -12.72 1.88
N LYS A 189 -10.63 -13.65 0.97
CA LYS A 189 -9.68 -14.67 0.51
C LYS A 189 -8.87 -14.10 -0.64
N ILE A 190 -7.57 -13.92 -0.44
CA ILE A 190 -6.69 -13.38 -1.47
C ILE A 190 -5.93 -14.55 -2.10
N PRO A 191 -6.28 -14.94 -3.35
CA PRO A 191 -5.66 -16.09 -3.98
C PRO A 191 -4.19 -15.82 -4.33
N ALA A 192 -3.36 -16.86 -4.25
CA ALA A 192 -1.93 -16.79 -4.57
C ALA A 192 -1.66 -16.14 -5.94
N LYS A 193 -2.53 -16.40 -6.93
CA LYS A 193 -2.40 -15.90 -8.30
C LYS A 193 -2.26 -14.37 -8.39
N ILE A 194 -2.98 -13.62 -7.56
CA ILE A 194 -3.01 -12.15 -7.60
C ILE A 194 -2.00 -11.49 -6.64
N THR A 195 -1.44 -12.26 -5.69
CA THR A 195 -0.41 -11.76 -4.76
C THR A 195 0.95 -11.66 -5.44
N LYS A 196 1.76 -10.69 -4.99
CA LYS A 196 3.15 -10.51 -5.46
C LYS A 196 4.04 -11.70 -5.10
N THR A 197 3.85 -12.29 -3.92
CA THR A 197 4.67 -13.38 -3.37
C THR A 197 4.21 -14.77 -3.79
N LYS A 198 3.11 -14.87 -4.55
CA LYS A 198 2.48 -16.16 -4.93
C LYS A 198 2.09 -17.02 -3.73
N LYS A 199 1.70 -16.37 -2.62
CA LYS A 199 1.21 -17.04 -1.41
C LYS A 199 -0.21 -16.59 -1.13
N PRO A 200 -1.16 -17.51 -0.93
CA PRO A 200 -2.50 -17.11 -0.55
C PRO A 200 -2.49 -16.53 0.86
N ARG A 201 -3.40 -15.60 1.13
CA ARG A 201 -3.64 -15.08 2.48
C ARG A 201 -5.09 -14.71 2.66
N ILE A 202 -5.47 -14.46 3.90
CA ILE A 202 -6.75 -13.87 4.24
C ILE A 202 -6.53 -12.50 4.87
N THR A 203 -7.56 -11.68 4.84
CA THR A 203 -7.68 -10.45 5.63
C THR A 203 -9.17 -10.19 5.87
N PHE A 204 -9.48 -9.10 6.58
CA PHE A 204 -10.85 -8.71 6.89
C PHE A 204 -11.12 -7.28 6.43
N ILE A 205 -12.39 -6.95 6.34
CA ILE A 205 -12.89 -5.61 6.05
C ILE A 205 -13.62 -5.12 7.31
N SER A 206 -13.38 -3.86 7.69
CA SER A 206 -14.02 -3.27 8.85
C SER A 206 -15.53 -3.14 8.65
N LYS A 207 -16.29 -3.07 9.74
CA LYS A 207 -17.74 -2.89 9.70
C LYS A 207 -18.13 -1.58 9.03
N GLU A 208 -17.34 -0.54 9.26
CA GLU A 208 -17.48 0.77 8.61
C GLU A 208 -17.37 0.64 7.08
N ALA A 209 -16.33 -0.05 6.60
CA ALA A 209 -16.14 -0.32 5.18
C ALA A 209 -17.22 -1.27 4.61
N GLU A 210 -17.63 -2.27 5.37
CA GLU A 210 -18.70 -3.22 5.02
C GLU A 210 -20.03 -2.49 4.76
N LYS A 211 -20.45 -1.59 5.66
CA LYS A 211 -21.69 -0.81 5.53
C LYS A 211 -21.77 -0.11 4.17
N GLU A 212 -20.66 0.46 3.70
CA GLU A 212 -20.60 1.16 2.41
C GLU A 212 -20.39 0.23 1.20
N LEU A 213 -19.78 -0.94 1.42
CA LEU A 213 -19.51 -1.90 0.35
C LEU A 213 -20.74 -2.72 -0.03
N LEU A 214 -21.57 -3.11 0.93
CA LEU A 214 -22.74 -3.98 0.73
C LEU A 214 -23.70 -3.53 -0.39
N PRO A 215 -24.06 -2.23 -0.54
CA PRO A 215 -24.91 -1.76 -1.64
C PRO A 215 -24.33 -2.05 -3.03
N TYR A 216 -23.00 -2.06 -3.18
CA TYR A 216 -22.34 -2.40 -4.45
C TYR A 216 -22.32 -3.91 -4.67
N LEU A 217 -22.08 -4.70 -3.63
CA LEU A 217 -22.06 -6.16 -3.73
C LEU A 217 -23.41 -6.75 -4.15
N LYS A 218 -24.52 -6.13 -3.74
CA LYS A 218 -25.88 -6.54 -4.15
C LYS A 218 -26.11 -6.44 -5.66
N LYS A 219 -25.36 -5.57 -6.37
CA LYS A 219 -25.54 -5.28 -7.80
C LYS A 219 -24.67 -6.12 -8.73
N ILE A 220 -23.74 -6.92 -8.18
CA ILE A 220 -22.75 -7.66 -8.98
C ILE A 220 -22.84 -9.17 -8.75
N ASN A 221 -22.44 -9.92 -9.78
CA ASN A 221 -22.36 -11.38 -9.74
C ASN A 221 -21.10 -11.86 -9.00
N GLY A 222 -21.07 -13.13 -8.58
CA GLY A 222 -19.96 -13.71 -7.82
C GLY A 222 -18.59 -13.57 -8.50
N ASN A 223 -18.50 -13.83 -9.80
CA ASN A 223 -17.22 -13.81 -10.53
C ASN A 223 -16.76 -12.40 -10.98
N SER A 224 -17.57 -11.36 -10.74
CA SER A 224 -17.24 -10.00 -11.15
C SER A 224 -16.22 -9.36 -10.21
N PHE A 225 -15.28 -8.59 -10.77
CA PHE A 225 -14.38 -7.75 -9.97
C PHE A 225 -15.17 -6.65 -9.27
N ILE A 226 -14.86 -6.44 -7.99
CA ILE A 226 -15.54 -5.43 -7.18
C ILE A 226 -15.09 -4.03 -7.59
N PHE A 227 -13.79 -3.78 -7.62
CA PHE A 227 -13.19 -2.46 -7.85
C PHE A 227 -12.63 -2.26 -9.27
N ASN A 228 -12.91 -3.19 -10.18
CA ASN A 228 -12.60 -3.08 -11.61
C ASN A 228 -13.81 -3.53 -12.45
N PRO A 229 -14.97 -2.87 -12.31
CA PRO A 229 -16.22 -3.29 -12.98
C PRO A 229 -16.12 -3.24 -14.51
N SER A 230 -15.25 -2.40 -15.06
CA SER A 230 -15.01 -2.30 -16.50
C SER A 230 -14.07 -3.37 -17.06
N ASN A 231 -13.63 -4.35 -16.25
CA ASN A 231 -12.71 -5.43 -16.64
C ASN A 231 -11.45 -4.94 -17.38
N LYS A 232 -10.93 -3.76 -17.01
CA LYS A 232 -9.70 -3.23 -17.61
C LYS A 232 -8.52 -4.14 -17.28
N THR A 233 -7.49 -4.13 -18.12
CA THR A 233 -6.24 -4.83 -17.80
C THR A 233 -5.62 -4.28 -16.52
N MET A 234 -4.85 -5.11 -15.82
CA MET A 234 -4.27 -4.72 -14.54
C MET A 234 -3.36 -3.50 -14.60
N GLU A 235 -2.62 -3.34 -15.69
CA GLU A 235 -1.80 -2.15 -15.88
C GLU A 235 -2.66 -0.91 -16.07
N GLN A 236 -3.72 -0.98 -16.89
CA GLN A 236 -4.60 0.15 -17.16
C GLN A 236 -5.33 0.62 -15.90
N ILE A 237 -5.96 -0.30 -15.15
CA ILE A 237 -6.72 0.08 -13.95
C ILE A 237 -5.79 0.62 -12.86
N ARG A 238 -4.61 0.00 -12.67
CA ARG A 238 -3.62 0.45 -11.69
C ARG A 238 -3.10 1.85 -12.01
N LEU A 239 -2.74 2.10 -13.27
CA LEU A 239 -2.26 3.43 -13.70
C LEU A 239 -3.36 4.48 -13.56
N SER A 240 -4.60 4.15 -13.92
CA SER A 240 -5.76 5.02 -13.74
C SER A 240 -5.93 5.42 -12.26
N GLU A 241 -5.97 4.45 -11.35
CA GLU A 241 -6.16 4.73 -9.92
C GLU A 241 -4.97 5.49 -9.31
N LEU A 242 -3.73 5.23 -9.75
CA LEU A 242 -2.56 6.01 -9.33
C LEU A 242 -2.66 7.47 -9.77
N GLN A 243 -3.09 7.74 -11.01
CA GLN A 243 -3.28 9.10 -11.50
C GLN A 243 -4.41 9.82 -10.76
N ILE A 244 -5.53 9.13 -10.52
CA ILE A 244 -6.66 9.71 -9.78
C ILE A 244 -6.26 10.04 -8.35
N PHE A 245 -5.57 9.13 -7.66
CA PHE A 245 -5.05 9.40 -6.32
C PHE A 245 -4.03 10.54 -6.33
N GLY A 246 -3.19 10.65 -7.37
CA GLY A 246 -2.27 11.78 -7.56
C GLY A 246 -2.98 13.13 -7.62
N ARG A 247 -4.03 13.24 -8.44
CA ARG A 247 -4.85 14.46 -8.54
C ARG A 247 -5.60 14.77 -7.24
N LEU A 248 -6.10 13.73 -6.55
CA LEU A 248 -6.72 13.89 -5.24
C LEU A 248 -5.73 14.49 -4.26
N ARG A 249 -4.54 13.88 -4.16
CA ARG A 249 -3.47 14.31 -3.25
C ARG A 249 -3.07 15.76 -3.49
N GLU A 250 -2.97 16.19 -4.74
CA GLU A 250 -2.74 17.60 -5.12
C GLU A 250 -3.89 18.50 -4.65
N LYS A 251 -5.14 18.11 -4.93
CA LYS A 251 -6.33 18.87 -4.51
C LYS A 251 -6.41 19.09 -3.00
N ILE A 252 -6.03 18.09 -2.20
CA ILE A 252 -6.15 18.14 -0.73
C ILE A 252 -4.86 18.58 -0.02
N GLY A 253 -3.84 19.04 -0.78
CA GLY A 253 -2.62 19.60 -0.19
C GLY A 253 -1.63 18.58 0.39
N LEU A 254 -1.72 17.30 0.04
CA LEU A 254 -0.84 16.23 0.57
C LEU A 254 0.32 15.89 -0.38
N SER A 255 0.84 16.88 -1.12
CA SER A 255 1.82 16.67 -2.20
C SER A 255 3.29 16.78 -1.79
N GLU A 256 3.55 16.85 -0.50
CA GLU A 256 4.90 16.81 0.06
C GLU A 256 5.62 15.52 -0.31
N LYS A 257 6.92 15.66 -0.57
CA LYS A 257 7.82 14.59 -0.99
C LYS A 257 9.05 14.57 -0.11
N TYR A 258 9.52 13.36 0.14
CA TYR A 258 10.85 13.15 0.69
C TYR A 258 11.93 13.57 -0.34
N GLU A 259 13.18 13.65 0.08
CA GLU A 259 14.32 13.97 -0.80
C GLU A 259 14.46 12.94 -1.93
N SER A 260 14.07 11.69 -1.68
CA SER A 260 13.98 10.64 -2.71
C SER A 260 12.94 10.90 -3.80
N GLY A 261 12.11 11.93 -3.68
CA GLY A 261 11.03 12.28 -4.60
C GLY A 261 9.75 11.45 -4.42
N ILE A 262 9.73 10.55 -3.44
CA ILE A 262 8.54 9.77 -3.07
C ILE A 262 7.61 10.68 -2.25
N PHE A 263 6.30 10.60 -2.50
CA PHE A 263 5.32 11.37 -1.73
C PHE A 263 5.18 10.81 -0.31
N HIS A 264 4.96 11.69 0.67
CA HIS A 264 4.65 11.30 2.06
C HIS A 264 3.38 10.43 2.10
N VAL A 265 2.38 10.83 1.30
CA VAL A 265 1.12 10.12 1.17
C VAL A 265 0.99 9.47 -0.22
N SER A 266 0.85 8.15 -0.23
CA SER A 266 0.68 7.32 -1.43
C SER A 266 -0.44 6.30 -1.26
N LEU A 267 -1.09 5.97 -2.38
CA LEU A 267 -2.21 5.02 -2.40
C LEU A 267 -1.83 3.64 -1.84
N GLY A 268 -0.64 3.14 -2.20
CA GLY A 268 -0.24 1.77 -1.90
C GLY A 268 0.43 1.61 -0.53
N ASP A 269 1.33 2.51 -0.18
CA ASP A 269 2.15 2.34 1.01
C ASP A 269 1.53 3.01 2.24
N SER A 270 0.95 4.21 2.12
CA SER A 270 0.46 4.95 3.28
C SER A 270 -0.80 4.33 3.88
N LEU A 271 -1.81 3.98 3.06
CA LEU A 271 -3.03 3.30 3.53
C LEU A 271 -2.73 1.93 4.15
N ARG A 272 -1.75 1.23 3.59
CA ARG A 272 -1.36 -0.10 4.03
C ARG A 272 -0.48 -0.05 5.29
N SER A 273 0.38 0.95 5.38
CA SER A 273 1.18 1.24 6.58
C SER A 273 0.27 1.64 7.75
N TRP A 274 -0.75 2.46 7.50
CA TRP A 274 -1.82 2.75 8.47
C TRP A 274 -2.40 1.46 9.05
N PHE A 275 -2.90 0.57 8.18
CA PHE A 275 -3.45 -0.72 8.58
C PHE A 275 -2.47 -1.55 9.43
N VAL A 276 -1.27 -1.79 8.90
CA VAL A 276 -0.25 -2.63 9.55
C VAL A 276 0.12 -2.06 10.91
N THR A 277 0.32 -0.75 10.99
CA THR A 277 0.69 -0.06 12.23
C THR A 277 -0.39 -0.25 13.29
N LYS A 278 -1.65 0.00 12.95
CA LYS A 278 -2.79 -0.14 13.88
C LYS A 278 -2.96 -1.58 14.37
N CYS A 279 -2.93 -2.57 13.47
CA CYS A 279 -3.03 -3.98 13.85
C CYS A 279 -1.85 -4.44 14.71
N ASN A 280 -0.64 -3.99 14.42
CA ASN A 280 0.54 -4.34 15.20
C ASN A 280 0.57 -3.73 16.62
N ARG A 281 -0.28 -2.73 16.92
CA ARG A 281 -0.44 -2.23 18.29
C ARG A 281 -1.29 -3.15 19.16
N VAL A 282 -2.07 -4.04 18.55
CA VAL A 282 -2.84 -5.07 19.27
C VAL A 282 -1.98 -6.32 19.48
N ASP A 283 -1.37 -6.80 18.40
CA ASP A 283 -0.49 -7.98 18.46
C ASP A 283 0.65 -7.84 17.45
N TYR A 284 1.89 -8.06 17.91
CA TYR A 284 3.07 -7.84 17.08
C TYR A 284 3.14 -8.87 15.95
N GLY A 285 3.13 -8.38 14.72
CA GLY A 285 3.24 -9.21 13.52
C GLY A 285 1.89 -9.60 12.92
N PHE A 286 0.80 -9.48 13.67
CA PHE A 286 -0.54 -9.69 13.15
C PHE A 286 -0.85 -8.83 11.92
N GLY A 287 -0.55 -7.53 11.97
CA GLY A 287 -0.78 -6.61 10.84
C GLY A 287 0.05 -6.98 9.62
N HIS A 288 1.28 -7.44 9.83
CA HIS A 288 2.17 -7.92 8.78
C HIS A 288 1.69 -9.24 8.15
N ALA A 289 1.25 -10.19 8.98
CA ALA A 289 0.68 -11.45 8.54
C ALA A 289 -0.56 -11.21 7.67
N LEU A 290 -1.48 -10.36 8.16
CA LEU A 290 -2.65 -9.96 7.39
C LEU A 290 -2.25 -9.22 6.11
N ALA A 291 -1.28 -8.30 6.12
CA ALA A 291 -0.87 -7.59 4.90
C ALA A 291 0.03 -8.41 3.93
N GLY A 292 0.32 -9.68 4.26
CA GLY A 292 1.15 -10.57 3.46
C GLY A 292 2.61 -10.14 3.37
N HIS A 293 3.17 -9.69 4.50
CA HIS A 293 4.60 -9.46 4.65
C HIS A 293 5.32 -10.76 5.01
N ASP A 294 6.61 -10.82 4.65
CA ASP A 294 7.49 -11.75 5.32
C ASP A 294 7.89 -11.17 6.67
N GLN A 295 7.99 -12.01 7.69
CA GLN A 295 8.43 -11.63 9.02
C GLN A 295 9.34 -12.70 9.59
N TYR A 296 10.25 -12.26 10.45
CA TYR A 296 11.08 -13.14 11.25
C TYR A 296 10.18 -14.09 12.05
N MET A 297 10.52 -15.39 12.04
CA MET A 297 9.83 -16.43 12.82
C MET A 297 8.31 -16.63 12.55
N LYS A 298 7.75 -16.11 11.45
CA LYS A 298 6.33 -16.31 11.06
C LYS A 298 5.81 -17.75 11.05
N ARG A 299 6.70 -18.76 11.05
CA ARG A 299 6.34 -20.19 11.05
C ARG A 299 5.82 -20.66 12.41
N TYR A 300 6.17 -19.93 13.47
CA TYR A 300 5.79 -20.24 14.84
C TYR A 300 4.48 -19.55 15.23
N ASP A 301 4.17 -18.43 14.58
CA ASP A 301 2.91 -17.72 14.77
C ASP A 301 1.77 -18.40 13.98
N ARG A 302 1.09 -19.34 14.64
CA ARG A 302 0.06 -20.22 14.06
C ARG A 302 -1.35 -19.84 14.51
N LEU A 303 -1.71 -18.56 14.35
CA LEU A 303 -3.06 -18.10 14.65
C LEU A 303 -4.11 -18.85 13.82
N THR A 304 -5.12 -19.38 14.52
CA THR A 304 -6.33 -19.94 13.91
C THR A 304 -7.13 -18.85 13.22
N LEU A 305 -8.22 -19.22 12.54
CA LEU A 305 -9.06 -18.19 11.92
C LEU A 305 -9.81 -17.38 12.97
N GLU A 306 -10.25 -18.05 14.02
CA GLU A 306 -10.95 -17.51 15.18
C GLU A 306 -10.07 -16.48 15.90
N ASP A 307 -8.81 -16.83 16.19
CA ASP A 307 -7.85 -15.91 16.82
C ASP A 307 -7.66 -14.65 15.96
N LYS A 308 -7.57 -14.81 14.63
CA LYS A 308 -7.39 -13.69 13.70
C LYS A 308 -8.60 -12.77 13.69
N ILE A 309 -9.81 -13.31 13.79
CA ILE A 309 -11.03 -12.48 13.85
C ILE A 309 -11.04 -11.71 15.17
N GLU A 310 -10.75 -12.37 16.29
CA GLU A 310 -10.72 -11.70 17.61
C GLU A 310 -9.69 -10.56 17.65
N LEU A 311 -8.47 -10.81 17.17
CA LEU A 311 -7.43 -9.79 17.06
C LEU A 311 -7.82 -8.67 16.10
N TYR A 312 -8.48 -8.99 14.99
CA TYR A 312 -8.97 -7.99 14.06
C TYR A 312 -10.03 -7.09 14.69
N LEU A 313 -11.00 -7.64 15.43
CA LEU A 313 -12.04 -6.87 16.13
C LEU A 313 -11.45 -5.92 17.16
N LYS A 314 -10.41 -6.34 17.88
CA LYS A 314 -9.65 -5.46 18.79
C LYS A 314 -8.96 -4.33 18.01
N ALA A 315 -8.30 -4.65 16.89
CA ALA A 315 -7.58 -3.67 16.08
C ALA A 315 -8.51 -2.69 15.36
N GLU A 316 -9.70 -3.15 14.99
CA GLU A 316 -10.68 -2.40 14.22
C GLU A 316 -11.08 -1.09 14.89
N LYS A 317 -11.21 -1.08 16.23
CA LYS A 317 -11.49 0.16 16.98
C LYS A 317 -10.55 1.29 16.57
N SER A 318 -9.28 0.99 16.34
CA SER A 318 -8.28 1.98 15.94
C SER A 318 -8.21 2.25 14.43
N LEU A 319 -8.75 1.33 13.61
CA LEU A 319 -8.80 1.42 12.15
C LEU A 319 -9.95 2.28 11.64
N GLN A 320 -11.04 2.40 12.41
CA GLN A 320 -12.18 3.24 12.07
C GLN A 320 -11.74 4.69 11.81
N VAL A 321 -12.36 5.30 10.80
CA VAL A 321 -12.01 6.66 10.36
C VAL A 321 -13.06 7.67 10.82
N PHE A 322 -14.35 7.36 10.64
CA PHE A 322 -15.47 8.23 10.98
C PHE A 322 -16.08 7.88 12.34
N GLU A 323 -16.19 6.59 12.64
CA GLU A 323 -16.77 6.10 13.90
C GLU A 323 -15.77 6.07 15.07
N TYR A 324 -14.54 6.57 14.86
CA TYR A 324 -13.49 6.54 15.88
C TYR A 324 -13.82 7.42 17.09
N LEU A 325 -14.02 6.78 18.23
CA LEU A 325 -14.00 7.40 19.54
C LEU A 325 -12.62 7.15 20.15
N ASP A 326 -11.91 8.23 20.48
CA ASP A 326 -10.72 8.16 21.32
C ASP A 326 -11.15 7.84 22.75
N ASP A 327 -10.33 7.12 23.52
CA ASP A 327 -10.62 6.71 24.90
C ASP A 327 -10.98 7.93 25.77
N ASP A 328 -10.34 9.08 25.52
CA ASP A 328 -10.64 10.33 26.21
C ASP A 328 -12.00 10.92 25.81
N LYS A 329 -12.39 10.78 24.54
CA LYS A 329 -13.73 11.20 24.09
C LYS A 329 -14.80 10.26 24.62
N GLU A 330 -14.53 8.95 24.68
CA GLU A 330 -15.44 7.95 25.21
C GLU A 330 -15.68 8.17 26.71
N LYS A 331 -14.61 8.42 27.49
CA LYS A 331 -14.72 8.84 28.90
C LYS A 331 -15.55 10.12 29.03
N LYS A 332 -15.29 11.12 28.18
CA LYS A 332 -16.03 12.39 28.23
C LYS A 332 -17.51 12.23 27.86
N ILE A 333 -17.83 11.32 26.93
CA ILE A 333 -19.22 10.96 26.60
C ILE A 333 -19.88 10.28 27.80
N GLN A 334 -19.23 9.29 28.43
CA GLN A 334 -19.75 8.62 29.62
C GLN A 334 -19.97 9.61 30.78
N GLU A 335 -19.05 10.55 31.00
CA GLU A 335 -19.22 11.62 31.99
C GLU A 335 -20.42 12.54 31.66
N LEU A 336 -20.61 12.86 30.37
CA LEU A 336 -21.75 13.66 29.93
C LEU A 336 -23.08 12.90 30.08
N GLU A 337 -23.11 11.61 29.77
CA GLU A 337 -24.27 10.74 29.95
C GLU A 337 -24.67 10.65 31.44
N GLN A 338 -23.70 10.45 32.32
CA GLN A 338 -23.94 10.46 33.77
C GLN A 338 -24.50 11.81 34.25
N LYS A 339 -23.92 12.92 33.78
CA LYS A 339 -24.43 14.27 34.11
C LYS A 339 -25.84 14.51 33.58
N TYR A 340 -26.13 14.04 32.36
CA TYR A 340 -27.45 14.13 31.75
C TYR A 340 -28.48 13.35 32.57
N GLU A 341 -28.15 12.13 32.99
CA GLU A 341 -29.04 11.30 33.80
C GLU A 341 -29.33 11.90 35.19
N ILE A 342 -28.31 12.45 35.86
CA ILE A 342 -28.48 13.17 37.12
C ILE A 342 -29.37 14.41 36.93
N THR A 343 -29.19 15.14 35.83
CA THR A 343 -29.97 16.35 35.53
C THR A 343 -31.43 16.00 35.27
N ASN A 344 -31.71 14.94 34.52
CA ASN A 344 -33.07 14.46 34.28
C ASN A 344 -33.77 14.02 35.56
N LYS A 345 -33.09 13.28 36.45
CA LYS A 345 -33.64 12.91 37.78
C LYS A 345 -33.97 14.13 38.62
N LYS A 346 -33.12 15.18 38.60
CA LYS A 346 -33.42 16.45 39.29
C LYS A 346 -34.62 17.17 38.67
N LEU A 347 -34.75 17.16 37.35
CA LEU A 347 -35.87 17.77 36.65
C LEU A 347 -37.19 17.08 37.01
N GLU A 348 -37.23 15.74 37.04
CA GLU A 348 -38.40 14.97 37.49
C GLU A 348 -38.81 15.34 38.93
N LEU A 349 -37.83 15.46 39.84
CA LEU A 349 -38.11 15.86 41.22
C LEU A 349 -38.73 17.27 41.29
N VAL A 350 -38.20 18.22 40.51
CA VAL A 350 -38.75 19.59 40.45
C VAL A 350 -40.16 19.58 39.85
N LEU A 351 -40.40 18.82 38.79
CA LEU A 351 -41.74 18.69 38.18
C LEU A 351 -42.75 18.11 39.19
N ASN A 352 -42.37 17.06 39.91
CA ASN A 352 -43.19 16.48 40.97
C ASN A 352 -43.48 17.48 42.10
N MET A 353 -42.49 18.30 42.50
CA MET A 353 -42.68 19.36 43.50
C MET A 353 -43.64 20.46 43.01
N ILE A 354 -43.56 20.83 41.73
CA ILE A 354 -44.47 21.80 41.11
C ILE A 354 -45.90 21.24 41.07
N GLU A 355 -46.10 20.00 40.62
CA GLU A 355 -47.42 19.36 40.60
C GLU A 355 -48.04 19.27 42.00
N ASN A 356 -47.26 18.87 43.00
CA ASN A 356 -47.72 18.81 44.38
C ASN A 356 -48.07 20.20 44.92
N SER A 357 -47.29 21.23 44.58
CA SER A 357 -47.59 22.61 44.95
C SER A 357 -48.87 23.13 44.28
N GLN A 358 -49.14 22.76 43.03
CA GLN A 358 -50.37 23.11 42.32
C GLN A 358 -51.60 22.39 42.89
N LYS A 359 -51.47 21.10 43.25
CA LYS A 359 -52.52 20.33 43.95
C LYS A 359 -52.85 20.93 45.32
N ASN A 360 -51.83 21.29 46.10
CA ASN A 360 -52.03 21.94 47.39
C ASN A 360 -52.70 23.32 47.24
N LYS A 361 -52.31 24.13 46.24
CA LYS A 361 -52.99 25.41 45.95
C LYS A 361 -54.45 25.23 45.55
N SER A 362 -54.77 24.22 44.75
CA SER A 362 -56.17 23.96 44.32
C SER A 362 -57.04 23.43 45.47
N GLN A 363 -56.51 22.60 46.37
CA GLN A 363 -57.22 22.20 47.60
C GLN A 363 -57.48 23.37 48.56
N ILE A 364 -56.53 24.30 48.71
CA ILE A 364 -56.71 25.50 49.55
C ILE A 364 -57.81 26.42 48.97
N VAL A 365 -57.92 26.53 47.64
CA VAL A 365 -58.97 27.32 46.98
C VAL A 365 -60.34 26.68 47.14
N ILE A 366 -60.45 25.36 47.08
CA ILE A 366 -61.71 24.62 47.31
C ILE A 366 -62.14 24.72 48.78
N GLY A 367 -61.21 24.53 49.73
CA GLY A 367 -61.50 24.66 51.17
C GLY A 367 -61.93 26.07 51.58
N ARG A 368 -61.45 27.12 50.91
CA ARG A 368 -61.94 28.49 51.13
C ARG A 368 -63.33 28.73 50.56
N LYS A 369 -63.72 28.10 49.45
CA LYS A 369 -65.09 28.23 48.91
C LYS A 369 -66.13 27.60 49.82
N ASN A 370 -65.87 26.40 50.36
CA ASN A 370 -66.82 25.70 51.22
C ASN A 370 -67.07 26.41 52.56
N ASN A 371 -66.11 27.20 53.07
CA ASN A 371 -66.29 28.00 54.29
C ASN A 371 -67.08 29.31 54.09
N PHE A 372 -67.38 29.71 52.85
CA PHE A 372 -68.20 30.89 52.56
C PHE A 372 -69.66 30.55 52.25
N ASP A 373 -70.01 29.28 52.04
CA ASP A 373 -71.38 28.83 51.77
C ASP A 373 -72.12 28.36 53.06
N ASP A 374 -71.44 28.32 54.21
CA ASP A 374 -71.97 27.94 55.55
C ASP A 374 -72.17 29.14 56.51
N LEU A 375 -72.19 30.37 55.99
CA LEU A 375 -72.53 31.63 56.69
C LEU A 375 -73.67 32.33 55.95
#